data_AF-A0A6M1R065-F1
#
_entry.id   AF-A0A6M1R065-F1
#
_cell.length_a   1.000
_cell.length_b   1.000
_cell.length_c   1.000
_cell.angle_alpha   90.00
_cell.angle_beta   90.00
_cell.angle_gamma   90.00
#
_symmetry.space_group_name_H-M   'P 1'
#
loop_
_entity.id
_entity.type
_entity.pdbx_description
1 polymer ?
#
loop_
_entity_poly.entity_id
_entity_poly.type
_entity_poly.pdbx_seq_one_letter_code
_entity_poly.pdbx_strand_id
1 'polypeptide(L)'
;MARWEPDARGRMLSAALDLFAEKGYDKTTAGDIAARAGVTERTFFRHFADKREVLFANPSPLDEVVVKAIAAADEGATPLQMVLGGVREAAVGIAEARSREQAAQRARIIEATPALQERELLKMAAMTTAAQAALAERGVGEPTAALAAYSAVAVFQAAFSRWVSGETDLALPECVDEAAAALRSLT
;
A
#
# COMPACT_ATOMS: atom_id res chain seq x y z
N MET A 1 -13.31 -6.09 33.15
CA MET A 1 -12.07 -5.61 32.47
C MET A 1 -12.23 -5.87 30.99
N ALA A 2 -12.33 -4.82 30.16
CA ALA A 2 -12.62 -4.95 28.73
C ALA A 2 -11.52 -5.76 28.03
N ARG A 3 -11.90 -6.95 27.55
CA ARG A 3 -11.09 -7.84 26.73
C ARG A 3 -10.76 -7.10 25.44
N TRP A 4 -9.52 -6.63 25.30
CA TRP A 4 -9.01 -5.96 24.10
C TRP A 4 -9.42 -6.74 22.85
N GLU A 5 -10.18 -6.12 21.96
CA GLU A 5 -10.40 -6.66 20.62
C GLU A 5 -9.06 -6.66 19.87
N PRO A 6 -8.67 -7.78 19.25
CA PRO A 6 -7.29 -8.03 18.80
C PRO A 6 -6.80 -7.13 17.65
N ASP A 7 -7.61 -6.21 17.13
CA ASP A 7 -7.23 -5.33 16.03
C ASP A 7 -7.37 -3.82 16.35
N ALA A 8 -6.53 -3.32 17.26
CA ALA A 8 -6.49 -1.89 17.54
C ALA A 8 -6.09 -1.04 16.32
N ARG A 9 -5.26 -1.57 15.42
CA ARG A 9 -4.80 -0.85 14.22
C ARG A 9 -5.93 -0.69 13.20
N GLY A 10 -6.67 -1.75 12.88
CA GLY A 10 -7.82 -1.67 11.98
C GLY A 10 -8.95 -0.80 12.54
N ARG A 11 -9.21 -0.83 13.85
CA ARG A 11 -10.17 0.10 14.47
C ARG A 11 -9.74 1.56 14.33
N MET A 12 -8.45 1.87 14.53
CA MET A 12 -7.92 3.22 14.33
C MET A 12 -7.97 3.65 12.86
N LEU A 13 -7.70 2.75 11.91
CA LEU A 13 -7.85 3.02 10.48
C LEU A 13 -9.30 3.32 10.12
N SER A 14 -10.25 2.48 10.54
CA SER A 14 -11.68 2.70 10.28
C SER A 14 -12.14 4.04 10.86
N ALA A 15 -11.81 4.30 12.13
CA ALA A 15 -12.13 5.57 12.78
C ALA A 15 -11.53 6.78 12.05
N ALA A 16 -10.30 6.66 11.56
CA ALA A 16 -9.66 7.73 10.80
C ALA A 16 -10.36 7.97 9.46
N LEU A 17 -10.66 6.92 8.70
CA LEU A 17 -11.37 7.01 7.43
C LEU A 17 -12.75 7.68 7.61
N ASP A 18 -13.50 7.26 8.62
CA ASP A 18 -14.82 7.82 8.95
C ASP A 18 -14.72 9.30 9.31
N LEU A 19 -13.83 9.66 10.24
CA LEU A 19 -13.66 11.05 10.66
C LEU A 19 -13.15 11.96 9.53
N PHE A 20 -12.22 11.46 8.71
CA PHE A 20 -11.75 12.21 7.54
C PHE A 20 -12.86 12.44 6.52
N ALA A 21 -13.78 11.49 6.34
CA ALA A 21 -14.94 11.65 5.48
C ALA A 21 -16.01 12.58 6.10
N GLU A 22 -16.25 12.49 7.41
CA GLU A 22 -17.28 13.27 8.13
C GLU A 22 -16.93 14.76 8.23
N LYS A 23 -15.69 15.10 8.60
CA LYS A 23 -15.30 16.49 8.91
C LYS A 23 -14.05 16.98 8.18
N GLY A 24 -13.42 16.15 7.36
CA GLY A 24 -12.21 16.47 6.63
C GLY A 24 -10.93 16.12 7.39
N TYR A 25 -9.85 15.92 6.62
CA TYR A 25 -8.53 15.56 7.15
C TYR A 25 -7.99 16.61 8.12
N ASP A 26 -8.02 17.90 7.78
CA ASP A 26 -7.41 18.96 8.57
C ASP A 26 -8.06 19.15 9.95
N LYS A 27 -9.39 19.02 10.02
CA LYS A 27 -10.17 19.19 11.26
C LYS A 27 -10.15 17.96 12.18
N THR A 28 -9.50 16.88 11.76
CA THR A 28 -9.39 15.63 12.53
C THR A 28 -8.05 15.56 13.26
N THR A 29 -8.09 15.23 14.55
CA THR A 29 -6.91 15.07 15.41
C THR A 29 -6.64 13.60 15.73
N ALA A 30 -5.42 13.28 16.19
CA ALA A 30 -5.10 11.94 16.68
C ALA A 30 -5.97 11.53 17.88
N GLY A 31 -6.28 12.49 18.77
CA GLY A 31 -7.20 12.30 19.89
C GLY A 31 -8.62 11.91 19.45
N ASP A 32 -9.17 12.55 18.41
CA ASP A 32 -10.48 12.20 17.85
C ASP A 32 -10.50 10.74 17.35
N ILE A 33 -9.46 10.36 16.60
CA ILE A 33 -9.32 9.01 16.05
C ILE A 33 -9.20 7.98 17.18
N ALA A 34 -8.37 8.27 18.19
CA ALA A 34 -8.19 7.40 19.35
C ALA A 34 -9.52 7.20 20.10
N ALA A 35 -10.23 8.30 20.38
CA ALA A 35 -11.52 8.27 21.06
C ALA A 35 -12.55 7.44 20.28
N ARG A 36 -12.66 7.64 18.96
CA ARG A 36 -13.58 6.89 18.09
C ARG A 36 -13.21 5.40 18.01
N ALA A 37 -11.92 5.06 18.03
CA ALA A 37 -11.42 3.68 17.99
C ALA A 37 -11.46 2.97 19.36
N GLY A 38 -11.91 3.65 20.42
CA GLY A 38 -11.97 3.10 21.78
C GLY A 38 -10.60 2.88 22.42
N VAL A 39 -9.61 3.69 22.06
CA VAL A 39 -8.24 3.63 22.61
C VAL A 39 -7.80 4.98 23.16
N THR A 40 -6.73 5.01 23.94
CA THR A 40 -6.15 6.28 24.41
C THR A 40 -5.28 6.91 23.33
N GLU A 41 -5.11 8.24 23.38
CA GLU A 41 -4.19 8.95 22.49
C GLU A 41 -2.74 8.45 22.62
N ARG A 42 -2.30 8.10 23.85
CA ARG A 42 -1.01 7.40 24.07
C ARG A 42 -0.92 6.08 23.31
N THR A 43 -2.02 5.34 23.23
CA THR A 43 -2.08 4.08 22.47
C THR A 43 -1.97 4.36 20.97
N PHE A 44 -2.65 5.38 20.47
CA PHE A 44 -2.52 5.81 19.07
C PHE A 44 -1.06 6.11 18.71
N PHE A 45 -0.38 6.95 19.51
CA PHE A 45 1.02 7.32 19.25
C PHE A 45 2.03 6.18 19.39
N ARG A 46 1.66 5.09 20.07
CA ARG A 46 2.47 3.85 20.08
C ARG A 46 2.44 3.14 18.71
N HIS A 47 1.37 3.32 17.95
CA HIS A 47 1.22 2.66 16.65
C HIS A 47 1.56 3.57 15.47
N PHE A 48 1.33 4.88 15.59
CA PHE A 48 1.49 5.84 14.49
C PHE A 48 2.16 7.12 15.00
N ALA A 49 3.15 7.63 14.25
CA ALA A 49 3.86 8.85 14.63
C ALA A 49 2.96 10.10 14.57
N ASP A 50 2.00 10.11 13.64
CA ASP A 50 1.05 11.19 13.43
C ASP A 50 -0.28 10.64 12.86
N LYS A 51 -1.27 11.52 12.63
CA LYS A 51 -2.57 11.15 12.05
C LYS A 51 -2.50 10.70 10.58
N ARG A 52 -1.44 11.05 9.85
CA ARG A 52 -1.25 10.69 8.44
C ARG A 52 -0.85 9.23 8.32
N GLU A 53 0.06 8.78 9.19
CA GLU A 53 0.62 7.43 9.12
C GLU A 53 -0.43 6.32 9.31
N VAL A 54 -1.58 6.62 9.92
CA VAL A 54 -2.70 5.67 10.01
C VAL A 54 -3.17 5.20 8.62
N LEU A 55 -3.12 6.06 7.60
CA LEU A 55 -3.55 5.74 6.23
C LEU A 55 -2.51 4.90 5.47
N PHE A 56 -1.26 4.88 5.91
CA PHE A 56 -0.16 4.22 5.21
C PHE A 56 0.28 2.91 5.88
N ALA A 57 -0.28 2.60 7.05
CA ALA A 57 0.00 1.39 7.78
C ALA A 57 -0.61 0.16 7.11
N ASN A 58 0.16 -0.92 7.09
CA ASN A 58 -0.27 -2.26 6.73
C ASN A 58 0.20 -3.23 7.83
N PRO A 59 -0.45 -4.40 7.98
CA PRO A 59 0.01 -5.42 8.92
C PRO A 59 1.47 -5.83 8.67
N SER A 60 1.85 -5.98 7.40
CA SER A 60 3.21 -6.21 6.94
C SER A 60 3.71 -5.02 6.11
N PRO A 61 4.96 -4.56 6.28
CA PRO A 61 5.56 -3.57 5.40
C PRO A 61 5.61 -4.12 3.96
N LEU A 62 5.01 -3.39 3.00
CA LEU A 62 4.86 -3.89 1.63
C LEU A 62 6.19 -3.92 0.87
N ASP A 63 7.10 -3.01 1.21
CA ASP A 63 8.48 -3.01 0.74
C ASP A 63 9.20 -4.30 1.15
N GLU A 64 9.07 -4.73 2.40
CA GLU A 64 9.64 -6.02 2.83
C GLU A 64 9.05 -7.21 2.07
N VAL A 65 7.74 -7.18 1.79
CA VAL A 65 7.08 -8.24 0.98
C VAL A 65 7.70 -8.30 -0.42
N VAL A 66 7.82 -7.16 -1.09
CA VAL A 66 8.42 -7.08 -2.42
C VAL A 66 9.88 -7.52 -2.42
N VAL A 67 10.68 -7.06 -1.45
CA VAL A 67 12.10 -7.43 -1.31
C VAL A 67 12.24 -8.94 -1.08
N LYS A 68 11.44 -9.53 -0.18
CA LYS A 68 11.45 -10.97 0.08
C LYS A 68 11.06 -11.77 -1.16
N ALA A 69 10.05 -11.33 -1.90
CA ALA A 69 9.63 -11.97 -3.14
C ALA A 69 10.73 -11.93 -4.22
N ILE A 70 11.44 -10.81 -4.37
CA ILE A 70 12.58 -10.70 -5.29
C ILE A 70 13.70 -11.66 -4.88
N ALA A 71 14.04 -11.70 -3.59
CA ALA A 71 15.08 -12.58 -3.06
C ALA A 71 14.73 -14.06 -3.27
N ALA A 72 13.46 -14.43 -3.11
CA ALA A 72 12.95 -15.81 -3.22
C ALA A 72 12.60 -16.23 -4.66
N ALA A 73 12.67 -15.33 -5.64
CA ALA A 73 12.27 -15.64 -7.01
C ALA A 73 13.16 -16.71 -7.66
N ASP A 74 12.56 -17.52 -8.54
CA ASP A 74 13.26 -18.56 -9.30
C ASP A 74 14.47 -18.03 -10.07
N GLU A 75 15.50 -18.86 -10.25
CA GLU A 75 16.73 -18.48 -10.97
C GLU A 75 16.47 -18.07 -12.43
N GLY A 76 15.42 -18.60 -13.05
CA GLY A 76 15.01 -18.28 -14.42
C GLY A 76 14.10 -17.05 -14.56
N ALA A 77 13.66 -16.43 -13.46
CA ALA A 77 12.77 -15.28 -13.52
C ALA A 77 13.50 -14.06 -14.11
N THR A 78 12.83 -13.33 -15.01
CA THR A 78 13.31 -12.02 -15.45
C THR A 78 13.17 -10.99 -14.31
N PRO A 79 13.97 -9.90 -14.31
CA PRO A 79 13.85 -8.84 -13.30
C PRO A 79 12.44 -8.28 -13.17
N LEU A 80 11.72 -8.15 -14.30
CA LEU A 80 10.33 -7.71 -14.31
C LEU A 80 9.40 -8.74 -13.65
N GLN A 81 9.58 -10.04 -13.89
CA GLN A 81 8.79 -11.08 -13.21
C GLN A 81 9.03 -11.09 -11.70
N MET A 82 10.27 -10.90 -11.25
CA MET A 82 10.62 -10.85 -9.82
C MET A 82 9.84 -9.74 -9.10
N VAL A 83 9.90 -8.51 -9.61
CA VAL A 83 9.23 -7.37 -8.98
C VAL A 83 7.70 -7.47 -9.09
N LEU A 84 7.17 -7.98 -10.21
CA LEU A 84 5.72 -8.13 -10.38
C LEU A 84 5.15 -9.24 -9.48
N GLY A 85 5.92 -10.31 -9.23
CA GLY A 85 5.57 -11.32 -8.22
C GLY A 85 5.43 -10.70 -6.83
N GLY A 86 6.39 -9.86 -6.43
CA GLY A 86 6.34 -9.13 -5.16
C GLY A 86 5.17 -8.14 -5.07
N VAL A 87 4.89 -7.39 -6.15
CA VAL A 87 3.73 -6.48 -6.21
C VAL A 87 2.42 -7.25 -6.07
N ARG A 88 2.31 -8.43 -6.71
CA ARG A 88 1.14 -9.29 -6.61
C ARG A 88 0.94 -9.82 -5.19
N GLU A 89 2.01 -10.23 -4.52
CA GLU A 89 1.95 -10.66 -3.11
C GLU A 89 1.57 -9.51 -2.18
N ALA A 90 2.14 -8.32 -2.38
CA ALA A 90 1.74 -7.12 -1.67
C ALA A 90 0.26 -6.78 -1.88
N ALA A 91 -0.26 -6.95 -3.10
CA ALA A 91 -1.68 -6.78 -3.41
C ALA A 91 -2.60 -7.74 -2.65
N VAL A 92 -2.18 -9.00 -2.44
CA VAL A 92 -2.92 -9.96 -1.59
C VAL A 92 -3.00 -9.42 -0.16
N GLY A 93 -1.87 -9.03 0.43
CA GLY A 93 -1.85 -8.50 1.79
C GLY A 93 -2.68 -7.21 1.97
N ILE A 94 -2.75 -6.36 0.94
CA ILE A 94 -3.65 -5.19 0.96
C ILE A 94 -5.11 -5.63 0.96
N ALA A 95 -5.50 -6.56 0.07
CA ALA A 95 -6.88 -7.02 -0.04
C ALA A 95 -7.37 -7.76 1.22
N GLU A 96 -6.47 -8.43 1.94
CA GLU A 96 -6.77 -9.07 3.23
C GLU A 96 -6.87 -8.06 4.39
N ALA A 97 -6.06 -7.01 4.36
CA ALA A 97 -5.97 -6.05 5.47
C ALA A 97 -7.10 -5.01 5.49
N ARG A 98 -7.82 -4.80 4.38
CA ARG A 98 -8.91 -3.82 4.29
C ARG A 98 -9.94 -4.21 3.24
N SER A 99 -11.18 -3.77 3.45
CA SER A 99 -12.20 -3.91 2.42
C SER A 99 -11.90 -3.02 1.21
N ARG A 100 -12.45 -3.37 0.05
CA ARG A 100 -12.39 -2.55 -1.17
C ARG A 100 -12.96 -1.14 -0.93
N GLU A 101 -14.03 -1.04 -0.14
CA GLU A 101 -14.64 0.24 0.23
C GLU A 101 -13.68 1.11 1.06
N GLN A 102 -13.02 0.53 2.07
CA GLN A 102 -12.02 1.23 2.87
C GLN A 102 -10.83 1.67 2.01
N ALA A 103 -10.38 0.84 1.07
CA ALA A 103 -9.32 1.20 0.13
C ALA A 103 -9.73 2.36 -0.79
N ALA A 104 -10.97 2.35 -1.30
CA ALA A 104 -11.51 3.43 -2.13
C ALA A 104 -11.70 4.73 -1.34
N GLN A 105 -12.17 4.65 -0.10
CA GLN A 105 -12.28 5.82 0.79
C GLN A 105 -10.91 6.42 1.09
N ARG A 106 -9.91 5.58 1.39
CA ARG A 106 -8.51 5.99 1.54
C ARG A 106 -8.02 6.73 0.29
N ALA A 107 -8.25 6.16 -0.90
CA ALA A 107 -7.81 6.76 -2.16
C ALA A 107 -8.41 8.16 -2.35
N ARG A 108 -9.73 8.33 -2.15
CA ARG A 108 -10.42 9.63 -2.23
C ARG A 108 -9.85 10.66 -1.24
N ILE A 109 -9.55 10.25 -0.01
CA ILE A 109 -8.98 11.13 1.02
C ILE A 109 -7.59 11.62 0.59
N ILE A 110 -6.76 10.73 0.06
CA ILE A 110 -5.41 11.09 -0.41
C ILE A 110 -5.50 12.01 -1.62
N GLU A 111 -6.35 11.69 -2.60
CA GLU A 111 -6.54 12.51 -3.79
C GLU A 111 -6.99 13.94 -3.46
N ALA A 112 -7.85 14.11 -2.45
CA ALA A 112 -8.33 15.42 -2.02
C ALA A 112 -7.32 16.21 -1.16
N THR A 113 -6.19 15.63 -0.75
CA THR A 113 -5.29 16.23 0.26
C THR A 113 -3.83 16.25 -0.22
N PRO A 114 -3.28 17.41 -0.65
CA PRO A 114 -1.91 17.50 -1.20
C PRO A 114 -0.81 16.92 -0.32
N ALA A 115 -0.83 17.20 0.99
CA ALA A 115 0.17 16.67 1.93
C ALA A 115 0.15 15.12 2.05
N LEU A 116 -0.99 14.49 1.74
CA LEU A 116 -1.09 13.03 1.67
C LEU A 116 -0.57 12.49 0.33
N GLN A 117 -0.80 13.21 -0.77
CA GLN A 117 -0.24 12.87 -2.08
C GLN A 117 1.29 12.90 -2.04
N GLU A 118 1.88 13.95 -1.47
CA GLU A 118 3.34 14.06 -1.27
C GLU A 118 3.90 12.87 -0.49
N ARG A 119 3.22 12.48 0.59
CA ARG A 119 3.61 11.33 1.41
C ARG A 119 3.49 10.00 0.66
N GLU A 120 2.46 9.85 -0.17
CA GLU A 120 2.25 8.64 -0.98
C GLU A 120 3.33 8.54 -2.06
N LEU A 121 3.65 9.63 -2.75
CA LEU A 121 4.75 9.70 -3.71
C LEU A 121 6.09 9.33 -3.07
N LEU A 122 6.39 9.87 -1.88
CA LEU A 122 7.60 9.50 -1.14
C LEU A 122 7.61 8.01 -0.77
N LYS A 123 6.46 7.43 -0.41
CA LYS A 123 6.34 5.99 -0.16
C LYS A 123 6.64 5.18 -1.41
N MET A 124 6.08 5.56 -2.57
CA MET A 124 6.32 4.87 -3.84
C MET A 124 7.79 4.95 -4.26
N ALA A 125 8.43 6.11 -4.08
CA ALA A 125 9.85 6.28 -4.34
C ALA A 125 10.70 5.36 -3.44
N ALA A 126 10.41 5.30 -2.14
CA ALA A 126 11.11 4.40 -1.22
C ALA A 126 10.96 2.92 -1.60
N MET A 127 9.77 2.48 -2.00
CA MET A 127 9.54 1.11 -2.48
C MET A 127 10.32 0.82 -3.77
N THR A 128 10.42 1.80 -4.69
CA THR A 128 11.21 1.68 -5.92
C THR A 128 12.68 1.45 -5.58
N THR A 129 13.24 2.29 -4.69
CA THR A 129 14.64 2.16 -4.25
C THR A 129 14.91 0.81 -3.59
N ALA A 130 13.99 0.33 -2.74
CA ALA A 130 14.12 -0.97 -2.08
C ALA A 130 14.11 -2.13 -3.10
N ALA A 131 13.22 -2.08 -4.09
CA ALA A 131 13.17 -3.08 -5.16
C ALA A 131 14.44 -3.05 -6.03
N GLN A 132 14.98 -1.87 -6.36
CA GLN A 132 16.25 -1.76 -7.08
C GLN A 132 17.41 -2.39 -6.30
N ALA A 133 17.49 -2.11 -5.00
CA ALA A 133 18.53 -2.70 -4.13
C ALA A 133 18.41 -4.24 -4.10
N ALA A 134 17.20 -4.78 -3.93
CA ALA A 134 16.97 -6.22 -3.94
C ALA A 134 17.31 -6.87 -5.28
N LEU A 135 17.02 -6.21 -6.40
CA LEU A 135 17.43 -6.66 -7.74
C LEU A 135 18.95 -6.63 -7.91
N ALA A 136 19.62 -5.60 -7.40
CA ALA A 136 21.09 -5.52 -7.43
C ALA A 136 21.75 -6.65 -6.64
N GLU A 137 21.18 -7.05 -5.49
CA GLU A 137 21.61 -8.23 -4.72
C GLU A 137 21.45 -9.53 -5.51
N ARG A 138 20.47 -9.60 -6.43
CA ARG A 138 20.29 -10.68 -7.41
C ARG A 138 21.20 -10.57 -8.64
N GLY A 139 22.13 -9.62 -8.67
CA GLY A 139 23.08 -9.39 -9.76
C GLY A 139 22.50 -8.62 -10.95
N VAL A 140 21.31 -8.01 -10.83
CA VAL A 140 20.71 -7.22 -11.89
C VAL A 140 21.30 -5.81 -11.87
N GLY A 141 22.03 -5.45 -12.94
CA GLY A 141 22.61 -4.12 -13.09
C GLY A 141 21.64 -3.05 -13.63
N GLU A 142 22.10 -1.81 -13.63
CA GLU A 142 21.41 -0.69 -14.27
C GLU A 142 21.58 -0.73 -15.81
N PRO A 143 20.61 -0.22 -16.61
CA PRO A 143 19.35 0.44 -16.20
C PRO A 143 18.20 -0.54 -15.91
N THR A 144 18.45 -1.85 -16.02
CA THR A 144 17.41 -2.88 -15.95
C THR A 144 16.73 -2.93 -14.58
N ALA A 145 17.49 -2.80 -13.50
CA ALA A 145 16.94 -2.76 -12.14
C ALA A 145 15.97 -1.58 -11.96
N ALA A 146 16.37 -0.36 -12.37
CA ALA A 146 15.50 0.81 -12.33
C ALA A 146 14.23 0.62 -13.16
N LEU A 147 14.36 0.20 -14.42
CA LEU A 147 13.21 0.04 -15.31
C LEU A 147 12.22 -1.00 -14.78
N ALA A 148 12.70 -2.12 -14.24
CA ALA A 148 11.83 -3.12 -13.60
C ALA A 148 11.08 -2.53 -12.40
N ALA A 149 11.79 -1.87 -11.49
CA ALA A 149 11.18 -1.28 -10.28
C ALA A 149 10.14 -0.18 -10.61
N TYR A 150 10.45 0.74 -11.53
CA TYR A 150 9.50 1.76 -11.96
C TYR A 150 8.28 1.16 -12.65
N SER A 151 8.48 0.13 -13.49
CA SER A 151 7.38 -0.59 -14.13
C SER A 151 6.47 -1.27 -13.11
N ALA A 152 7.03 -1.81 -12.04
CA ALA A 152 6.26 -2.44 -10.96
C ALA A 152 5.34 -1.43 -10.25
N VAL A 153 5.84 -0.22 -9.98
CA VAL A 153 5.02 0.87 -9.42
C VAL A 153 3.92 1.29 -10.38
N ALA A 154 4.22 1.43 -11.68
CA ALA A 154 3.22 1.78 -12.69
C ALA A 154 2.10 0.72 -12.78
N VAL A 155 2.46 -0.57 -12.77
CA VAL A 155 1.51 -1.69 -12.74
C VAL A 155 0.65 -1.63 -11.48
N PHE A 156 1.25 -1.43 -10.30
CA PHE A 156 0.49 -1.32 -9.05
C PHE A 156 -0.50 -0.15 -9.08
N GLN A 157 -0.09 1.03 -9.54
CA GLN A 157 -0.95 2.21 -9.60
C GLN A 157 -2.14 1.99 -10.55
N ALA A 158 -1.89 1.44 -11.75
CA ALA A 158 -2.95 1.12 -12.70
C ALA A 158 -3.93 0.08 -12.14
N ALA A 159 -3.40 -1.00 -11.55
CA ALA A 159 -4.19 -2.05 -10.91
C ALA A 159 -5.02 -1.53 -9.75
N PHE A 160 -4.41 -0.73 -8.86
CA PHE A 160 -5.08 -0.19 -7.68
C PHE A 160 -6.17 0.80 -8.05
N SER A 161 -5.91 1.71 -9.00
CA SER A 161 -6.91 2.66 -9.51
C SER A 161 -8.13 1.94 -10.08
N ARG A 162 -7.89 0.94 -10.93
CA ARG A 162 -8.97 0.10 -11.50
C ARG A 162 -9.73 -0.64 -10.41
N TRP A 163 -9.02 -1.24 -9.46
CA TRP A 163 -9.64 -1.95 -8.36
C TRP A 163 -10.52 -1.04 -7.50
N VAL A 164 -10.09 0.17 -7.13
CA VAL A 164 -10.90 1.06 -6.27
C VAL A 164 -12.02 1.81 -7.00
N SER A 165 -11.99 1.88 -8.33
CA SER A 165 -13.03 2.55 -9.14
C SER A 165 -14.41 1.90 -9.06
N GLY A 166 -14.47 0.61 -8.76
CA GLY A 166 -15.72 -0.17 -8.83
C GLY A 166 -16.04 -0.72 -10.22
N GLU A 167 -15.27 -0.39 -11.26
CA GLU A 167 -15.54 -0.79 -12.67
C GLU A 167 -15.22 -2.25 -13.00
N THR A 168 -14.74 -3.01 -12.03
CA THR A 168 -14.35 -4.42 -12.18
C THR A 168 -14.79 -5.22 -10.97
N ASP A 169 -15.12 -6.50 -11.16
CA ASP A 169 -15.37 -7.45 -10.07
C ASP A 169 -14.10 -8.19 -9.61
N LEU A 170 -12.96 -7.92 -10.26
CA LEU A 170 -11.68 -8.53 -9.94
C LEU A 170 -11.16 -8.08 -8.57
N ALA A 171 -10.50 -9.00 -7.89
CA ALA A 171 -9.67 -8.71 -6.72
C ALA A 171 -8.41 -7.94 -7.14
N LEU A 172 -7.77 -7.25 -6.19
CA LEU A 172 -6.57 -6.47 -6.45
C LEU A 172 -5.41 -7.28 -7.09
N PRO A 173 -5.11 -8.52 -6.67
CA PRO A 173 -4.07 -9.32 -7.32
C PRO A 173 -4.36 -9.63 -8.79
N GLU A 174 -5.63 -9.83 -9.14
CA GLU A 174 -6.05 -10.08 -10.52
C GLU A 174 -5.96 -8.80 -11.36
N CYS A 175 -6.26 -7.64 -10.77
CA CYS A 175 -6.00 -6.34 -11.41
C CYS A 175 -4.50 -6.13 -11.67
N VAL A 176 -3.63 -6.60 -10.77
CA VAL A 176 -2.17 -6.59 -10.98
C VAL A 176 -1.79 -7.51 -12.14
N ASP A 177 -2.37 -8.71 -12.21
CA ASP A 177 -2.13 -9.66 -13.30
C ASP A 177 -2.56 -9.07 -14.67
N GLU A 178 -3.72 -8.41 -14.75
CA GLU A 178 -4.18 -7.70 -15.96
C GLU A 178 -3.25 -6.56 -16.36
N ALA A 179 -2.89 -5.69 -15.41
CA ALA A 179 -2.00 -4.55 -15.68
C ALA A 179 -0.59 -5.00 -16.08
N ALA A 180 -0.09 -6.08 -15.48
CA ALA A 180 1.17 -6.71 -15.87
C ALA A 180 1.12 -7.30 -17.28
N ALA A 181 -0.01 -7.90 -17.68
CA ALA A 181 -0.20 -8.40 -19.04
C ALA A 181 -0.23 -7.26 -20.07
N ALA A 182 -0.93 -6.16 -19.75
CA ALA A 182 -0.96 -4.97 -20.60
C ALA A 182 0.42 -4.32 -20.77
N LEU A 183 1.23 -4.25 -19.71
CA LEU A 183 2.61 -3.77 -19.79
C LEU A 183 3.44 -4.62 -20.78
N ARG A 184 3.31 -5.96 -20.72
CA ARG A 184 4.04 -6.88 -21.61
C ARG A 184 3.63 -6.77 -23.07
N SER A 185 2.41 -6.34 -23.38
CA SER A 185 1.96 -6.18 -24.76
C SER A 185 2.42 -4.87 -25.43
N LEU A 186 3.13 -4.00 -24.70
CA LEU A 186 3.68 -2.76 -25.26
C LEU A 186 4.98 -2.97 -26.07
N THR A 187 5.53 -4.18 -26.05
CA THR A 187 6.80 -4.58 -26.69
C THR A 187 6.63 -5.87 -27.46
#